data_AF-A0A923HQS8-F1
#
_entry.id   AF-A0A923HQS8-F1
#
_cell.length_a   1.000
_cell.length_b   1.000
_cell.length_c   1.000
_cell.angle_alpha   90.00
_cell.angle_beta   90.00
_cell.angle_gamma   90.00
#
_symmetry.space_group_name_H-M   'P 1'
#
loop_
_entity.id
_entity.type
_entity.pdbx_description
1 polymer ?
#
loop_
_entity_poly.entity_id
_entity_poly.type
_entity_poly.pdbx_seq_one_letter_code
_entity_poly.pdbx_strand_id
1 'polypeptide(L)'
;QLNALGGTPITITTGKGSLVLTGYNSSTGVVSYTYDPSVQSANSDVTDSVTVAVTDALGATNNDSLDILITDSKPVATGDINNI
;
A
#
# COMPACT_ATOMS: atom_id res chain seq x y z
N GLN A 1 15.12 -3.08 -10.41
CA GLN A 1 14.30 -1.84 -10.48
C GLN A 1 13.99 -1.22 -9.11
N LEU A 2 14.07 -1.97 -7.99
CA LEU A 2 13.79 -1.47 -6.63
C LEU A 2 15.00 -0.80 -5.92
N ASN A 3 16.24 -1.01 -6.38
CA ASN A 3 17.44 -0.40 -5.78
C ASN A 3 17.51 1.14 -5.88
N ALA A 4 16.64 1.79 -6.66
CA ALA A 4 16.57 3.25 -6.77
C ALA A 4 15.55 3.89 -5.81
N LEU A 5 14.78 3.07 -5.08
CA LEU A 5 13.82 3.53 -4.09
C LEU A 5 14.55 4.16 -2.90
N GLY A 6 14.11 5.35 -2.48
CA GLY A 6 14.76 6.21 -1.50
C GLY A 6 15.16 7.57 -2.06
N GLY A 7 15.39 7.66 -3.38
CA GLY A 7 15.55 8.91 -4.13
C GLY A 7 14.46 9.16 -5.16
N THR A 8 13.90 8.09 -5.73
CA THR A 8 12.81 8.14 -6.71
C THR A 8 11.70 7.18 -6.30
N PRO A 9 10.67 7.65 -5.57
CA PRO A 9 9.52 6.84 -5.23
C PRO A 9 8.83 6.28 -6.48
N ILE A 10 8.31 5.06 -6.38
CA ILE A 10 7.54 4.42 -7.46
C ILE A 10 6.08 4.35 -7.03
N THR A 11 5.19 4.93 -7.83
CA THR A 11 3.74 4.86 -7.61
C THR A 11 3.14 3.77 -8.49
N ILE A 12 2.32 2.92 -7.88
CA ILE A 12 1.56 1.83 -8.50
C ILE A 12 0.09 2.09 -8.20
N THR A 13 -0.67 2.41 -9.24
CA THR A 13 -2.13 2.50 -9.13
C THR A 13 -2.72 1.11 -9.26
N THR A 14 -3.30 0.63 -8.18
CA THR A 14 -4.14 -0.56 -8.16
C THR A 14 -5.58 -0.05 -8.34
N GLY A 15 -6.48 -0.74 -9.02
CA GLY A 15 -7.85 -0.23 -9.19
C GLY A 15 -8.61 0.10 -7.89
N LYS A 16 -8.03 -0.25 -6.73
CA LYS A 16 -8.54 -0.08 -5.38
C LYS A 16 -7.80 0.99 -4.56
N GLY A 17 -6.65 1.50 -5.02
CA GLY A 17 -5.88 2.50 -4.30
C GLY A 17 -4.56 2.89 -4.99
N SER A 18 -3.76 3.66 -4.28
CA SER A 18 -2.44 4.10 -4.72
C SER A 18 -1.37 3.59 -3.77
N LEU A 19 -0.52 2.69 -4.25
CA LEU A 19 0.65 2.19 -3.53
C LEU A 19 1.87 2.99 -3.94
N VAL A 20 2.54 3.63 -2.99
CA VAL A 20 3.81 4.34 -3.24
C VAL A 20 4.92 3.60 -2.51
N LEU A 21 5.84 3.03 -3.27
CA LEU A 21 7.07 2.46 -2.75
C LEU A 21 8.06 3.60 -2.49
N THR A 22 8.54 3.71 -1.26
CA THR A 22 9.40 4.82 -0.82
C THR A 22 10.83 4.39 -0.57
N GLY A 23 11.08 3.10 -0.33
CA GLY A 23 12.42 2.59 -0.05
C GLY A 23 12.53 1.08 -0.22
N TYR A 24 13.75 0.61 -0.47
CA TYR A 24 14.12 -0.80 -0.43
C TYR A 24 15.50 -0.97 0.21
N ASN A 25 15.60 -1.79 1.25
CA ASN A 25 16.87 -2.17 1.86
C ASN A 25 17.32 -3.51 1.28
N SER A 26 18.33 -3.49 0.41
CA SER A 26 18.84 -4.69 -0.26
C SER A 26 19.59 -5.65 0.66
N SER A 27 20.06 -5.20 1.83
CA SER A 27 20.75 -6.06 2.80
C SER A 27 19.77 -6.88 3.64
N THR A 28 18.55 -6.37 3.88
CA THR A 28 17.52 -7.05 4.69
C THR A 28 16.31 -7.51 3.88
N GLY A 29 16.15 -7.05 2.65
CA GLY A 29 14.98 -7.31 1.80
C GLY A 29 13.75 -6.47 2.13
N VAL A 30 13.84 -5.53 3.08
CA VAL A 30 12.68 -4.75 3.55
C VAL A 30 12.27 -3.68 2.52
N VAL A 31 10.98 -3.63 2.19
CA VAL A 31 10.37 -2.60 1.33
C VAL A 31 9.55 -1.64 2.20
N SER A 32 9.77 -0.33 2.04
CA SER A 32 8.97 0.71 2.69
C SER A 32 7.94 1.26 1.71
N TYR A 33 6.70 1.43 2.17
CA TYR A 33 5.60 1.89 1.32
C TYR A 33 4.57 2.71 2.09
N THR A 34 3.80 3.51 1.37
CA THR A 34 2.53 4.10 1.82
C THR A 34 1.42 3.64 0.90
N TYR A 35 0.21 3.45 1.44
CA TYR A 35 -0.96 3.06 0.68
C TYR A 35 -2.12 3.99 0.98
N ASP A 36 -2.74 4.52 -0.07
CA ASP A 36 -3.95 5.36 0.00
C ASP A 36 -5.11 4.64 -0.71
N PRO A 37 -6.11 4.11 0.03
CA PRO A 37 -7.24 3.41 -0.57
C PRO A 37 -8.20 4.37 -1.27
N SER A 38 -8.69 3.99 -2.44
CA SER A 38 -9.86 4.63 -3.04
C SER A 38 -11.13 4.24 -2.26
N VAL A 39 -12.16 5.08 -2.32
CA VAL A 39 -13.48 4.76 -1.77
C VAL A 39 -13.99 3.46 -2.40
N GLN A 40 -14.27 2.47 -1.56
CA GLN A 40 -14.86 1.21 -1.98
C GLN A 40 -16.39 1.29 -1.89
N SER A 41 -17.09 0.68 -2.84
CA SER A 41 -18.56 0.56 -2.84
C SER A 41 -19.06 -0.77 -2.28
N ALA A 42 -18.16 -1.56 -1.70
CA ALA A 42 -18.49 -2.85 -1.10
C ALA A 42 -18.90 -2.66 0.37
N ASN A 43 -19.94 -3.38 0.79
CA ASN A 43 -20.39 -3.41 2.19
C ASN A 43 -19.62 -4.46 3.02
N SER A 44 -18.46 -4.88 2.54
CA SER A 44 -17.63 -5.95 3.07
C SER A 44 -16.16 -5.63 2.77
N ASP A 45 -15.25 -6.33 3.44
CA ASP A 45 -13.82 -6.16 3.22
C ASP A 45 -13.44 -6.37 1.76
N VAL A 46 -12.51 -5.54 1.28
CA VAL A 46 -11.95 -5.62 -0.08
C VAL A 46 -10.45 -5.87 0.02
N THR A 47 -9.98 -6.97 -0.54
CA THR A 47 -8.53 -7.25 -0.62
C THR A 47 -7.96 -6.66 -1.90
N ASP A 48 -6.89 -5.90 -1.78
CA ASP A 48 -6.06 -5.41 -2.88
C ASP A 48 -4.71 -6.14 -2.89
N SER A 49 -4.43 -6.88 -3.96
CA SER A 49 -3.23 -7.72 -4.07
C SER A 49 -2.29 -7.15 -5.12
N VAL A 50 -1.07 -6.84 -4.70
CA VAL A 50 -0.02 -6.29 -5.56
C VAL A 50 1.16 -7.24 -5.61
N THR A 51 1.45 -7.79 -6.80
CA THR A 51 2.67 -8.57 -6.99
C THR A 51 3.88 -7.66 -6.99
N VAL A 52 4.81 -7.91 -6.07
CA VAL A 52 6.11 -7.24 -5.99
C VAL A 52 7.16 -8.17 -6.58
N ALA A 53 7.83 -7.70 -7.64
CA ALA A 53 8.95 -8.42 -8.25
C ALA A 53 10.26 -7.68 -8.01
N VAL A 54 11.24 -8.38 -7.46
CA VAL A 54 12.60 -7.88 -7.21
C VAL A 54 13.56 -8.57 -8.15
N THR A 55 14.10 -7.81 -9.11
CA THR A 55 15.18 -8.28 -9.99
C THR A 55 16.53 -7.76 -9.50
N ASP A 56 17.49 -8.67 -9.29
CA ASP A 56 18.86 -8.35 -8.92
C ASP A 56 19.72 -7.86 -10.11
N ALA A 57 20.97 -7.50 -9.86
CA ALA A 57 21.88 -6.99 -10.89
C ALA A 57 22.33 -8.06 -11.91
N LEU A 58 22.15 -9.36 -11.58
CA LEU A 58 22.45 -10.49 -12.45
C LEU A 58 21.22 -10.97 -13.23
N GLY A 59 20.06 -10.32 -13.03
CA GLY A 59 18.81 -10.62 -13.73
C GLY A 59 17.94 -11.67 -13.04
N ALA A 60 18.33 -12.20 -11.88
CA ALA A 60 17.49 -13.12 -11.12
C ALA A 60 16.31 -12.34 -10.51
N THR A 61 15.10 -12.90 -10.64
CA THR A 61 13.87 -12.27 -10.15
C THR A 61 13.22 -13.13 -9.08
N ASN A 62 12.88 -12.50 -7.95
CA ASN A 62 12.03 -13.07 -6.91
C ASN A 62 10.70 -12.30 -6.88
N ASN A 63 9.62 -13.00 -6.53
CA ASN A 63 8.26 -12.47 -6.57
C ASN A 63 7.60 -12.73 -5.23
N ASP A 64 6.84 -11.76 -4.72
CA ASP A 64 5.96 -11.92 -3.57
C ASP A 64 4.67 -11.11 -3.75
N SER A 65 3.64 -11.36 -2.94
CA SER A 65 2.40 -10.58 -2.93
C SER A 65 2.31 -9.70 -1.71
N LEU A 66 2.00 -8.41 -1.91
CA LEU A 66 1.51 -7.54 -0.85
C LEU A 66 -0.02 -7.52 -0.91
N ASP A 67 -0.64 -8.19 0.07
CA ASP A 67 -2.09 -8.21 0.22
C ASP A 67 -2.54 -7.18 1.25
N ILE A 68 -3.39 -6.25 0.81
CA ILE A 68 -3.88 -5.13 1.62
C ILE A 68 -5.38 -5.34 1.84
N LEU A 69 -5.80 -5.43 3.11
CA LEU A 69 -7.20 -5.53 3.48
C LEU A 69 -7.78 -4.14 3.72
N ILE A 70 -8.70 -3.72 2.84
CA ILE A 70 -9.46 -2.48 2.99
C ILE A 70 -10.74 -2.83 3.76
N THR A 71 -10.92 -2.22 4.93
CA THR A 71 -12.08 -2.44 5.80
C THR A 71 -13.00 -1.23 5.79
N ASP A 72 -14.30 -1.48 5.93
CA ASP A 72 -15.29 -0.41 6.04
C ASP A 72 -15.19 0.28 7.40
N SER A 73 -15.15 1.62 7.40
CA SER A 73 -15.14 2.42 8.61
C SER A 73 -16.56 2.81 8.99
N LYS A 74 -16.99 2.49 10.22
CA LYS A 74 -18.27 2.99 10.74
C LYS A 74 -18.15 4.47 11.11
N PRO A 75 -19.20 5.29 10.87
CA PRO A 75 -19.20 6.67 11.35
C PRO A 75 -19.17 6.70 12.88
N VAL A 76 -18.37 7.62 13.43
CA VAL A 76 -18.33 7.91 14.87
C VAL A 76 -19.10 9.20 15.13
N ALA A 77 -20.25 9.10 15.79
CA ALA A 77 -21.01 10.27 16.21
C ALA A 77 -20.34 10.92 17.43
N THR A 78 -20.06 12.23 17.37
CA THR A 78 -19.65 13.02 18.54
C THR A 78 -20.90 13.72 19.07
N GLY A 79 -21.21 13.55 20.36
CA GLY A 79 -22.38 14.17 20.98
C GLY A 79 -22.22 15.68 21.14
N ASP A 80 -23.29 16.43 20.89
CA ASP A 80 -23.31 17.89 21.06
C ASP A 80 -23.23 18.27 22.55
N ILE A 81 -22.47 19.32 22.88
CA ILE A 81 -22.50 19.95 24.21
C ILE A 81 -23.37 21.20 24.11
N ASN A 82 -24.61 21.09 24.59
CA ASN A 82 -25.46 22.26 24.78
C ASN A 82 -25.00 23.03 26.02
N ASN A 83 -24.47 24.24 25.84
CA ASN A 83 -24.27 25.17 26.94
C ASN A 83 -25.52 26.08 27.02
N ILE A 84 -26.29 25.94 28.10
CA ILE A 84 -27.46 26.79 28.42
C ILE A 84 -27.00 28.02 29.21
#